data_AF-R7M757-F1
#
_entry.id   AF-R7M757-F1
#
_cell.length_a   1.000
_cell.length_b   1.000
_cell.length_c   1.000
_cell.angle_alpha   90.00
_cell.angle_beta   90.00
_cell.angle_gamma   90.00
#
_symmetry.space_group_name_H-M   'P 1'
#
loop_
_entity.id
_entity.type
_entity.pdbx_description
1 polymer ?
#
loop_
_entity_poly.entity_id
_entity_poly.type
_entity_poly.pdbx_seq_one_letter_code
_entity_poly.pdbx_strand_id
1 'polypeptide(L)'
;MVKKIILILAIIVLSMCCTSLISVKACDNIIDGADNFVNTGKGSSNEINATKLKEGSDLLFNSLLTIGTVAAVIVGAVLGIQFMVGSVEQKAKIKDSLIPYVVGCIVIFGAFGIWKLVITILNNA
;
A
#
# COMPACT_ATOMS: atom_id res chain seq x y z
N MET A 1 -28.07 -2.61 -16.96
CA MET A 1 -27.07 -3.68 -16.72
C MET A 1 -25.71 -3.10 -16.29
N VAL A 2 -25.18 -2.10 -17.01
CA VAL A 2 -23.94 -1.38 -16.66
C VAL A 2 -23.96 -0.76 -15.24
N LYS A 3 -25.09 -0.19 -14.79
CA LYS A 3 -25.26 0.32 -13.41
C LYS A 3 -25.10 -0.74 -12.31
N LYS A 4 -25.49 -2.01 -12.57
CA LYS A 4 -25.34 -3.11 -11.58
C LYS A 4 -23.90 -3.64 -11.52
N ILE A 5 -23.19 -3.66 -12.65
CA ILE A 5 -21.77 -4.04 -12.73
C ILE A 5 -20.88 -2.99 -12.04
N ILE A 6 -21.15 -1.70 -12.24
CA ILE A 6 -20.45 -0.61 -11.55
C ILE A 6 -20.64 -0.70 -10.03
N LEU A 7 -21.87 -1.03 -9.58
CA LEU A 7 -22.18 -1.20 -8.16
C LEU A 7 -21.40 -2.38 -7.55
N ILE A 8 -21.31 -3.51 -8.24
CA ILE A 8 -20.57 -4.70 -7.77
C ILE A 8 -19.06 -4.44 -7.70
N LEU A 9 -18.49 -3.75 -8.69
CA LEU A 9 -17.06 -3.43 -8.72
C LEU A 9 -16.70 -2.40 -7.62
N ALA A 10 -17.58 -1.42 -7.38
CA ALA A 10 -17.46 -0.49 -6.27
C ALA A 10 -17.59 -1.18 -4.89
N ILE A 11 -18.47 -2.18 -4.75
CA ILE A 11 -18.62 -2.96 -3.51
C ILE A 11 -17.39 -3.85 -3.25
N ILE A 12 -16.78 -4.43 -4.28
CA ILE A 12 -15.53 -5.21 -4.15
C ILE A 12 -14.36 -4.31 -3.75
N VAL A 13 -14.25 -3.13 -4.36
CA VAL A 13 -13.24 -2.11 -4.02
C VAL A 13 -13.45 -1.59 -2.59
N LEU A 14 -14.70 -1.33 -2.20
CA LEU A 14 -15.05 -0.92 -0.84
C LEU A 14 -14.80 -2.04 0.18
N SER A 15 -15.06 -3.30 -0.18
CA SER A 15 -14.79 -4.47 0.65
C SER A 15 -13.29 -4.70 0.85
N MET A 16 -12.46 -4.50 -0.18
CA MET A 16 -10.99 -4.49 -0.04
C MET A 16 -10.53 -3.30 0.82
N CYS A 17 -11.12 -2.12 0.66
CA CYS A 17 -10.82 -0.94 1.49
C CYS A 17 -11.20 -1.13 2.98
N CYS A 18 -12.25 -1.89 3.28
CA CYS A 18 -12.60 -2.26 4.65
C CYS A 18 -11.56 -3.17 5.31
N THR A 19 -10.83 -3.99 4.55
CA THR A 19 -9.73 -4.80 5.12
C THR A 19 -8.48 -3.99 5.48
N SER A 20 -8.32 -2.78 4.90
CA SER A 20 -7.32 -1.80 5.32
C SER A 20 -7.73 -0.95 6.55
N LEU A 21 -8.92 -1.18 7.13
CA LEU A 21 -9.28 -0.61 8.44
C LEU A 21 -8.61 -1.33 9.62
N ILE A 22 -7.80 -2.35 9.37
CA ILE A 22 -6.91 -2.88 10.40
C ILE A 22 -5.77 -1.88 10.58
N SER A 23 -6.05 -0.94 11.48
CA SER A 23 -5.14 0.01 12.11
C SER A 23 -4.90 1.33 11.38
N VAL A 24 -5.86 2.25 11.52
CA VAL A 24 -5.55 3.64 11.90
C VAL A 24 -4.88 3.62 13.30
N LYS A 25 -3.73 2.97 13.40
CA LYS A 25 -2.75 3.09 14.46
C LYS A 25 -1.41 3.53 13.86
N ALA A 26 -1.35 3.85 12.56
CA ALA A 26 -0.11 4.31 11.95
C ALA A 26 0.37 5.62 12.59
N CYS A 27 -0.53 6.59 12.82
CA CYS A 27 -0.16 7.85 13.49
C CYS A 27 0.15 7.65 14.97
N ASP A 28 -0.69 6.91 15.72
CA ASP A 28 -0.46 6.65 17.15
C ASP A 28 0.83 5.84 17.37
N ASN A 29 1.08 4.79 16.56
CA ASN A 29 2.33 4.01 16.65
C ASN A 29 3.57 4.81 16.24
N ILE A 30 3.45 5.80 15.34
CA ILE A 30 4.57 6.68 14.96
C ILE A 30 4.90 7.65 16.09
N ILE A 31 3.89 8.20 16.76
CA ILE A 31 4.07 9.10 17.92
C ILE A 31 4.62 8.32 19.12
N ASP A 32 4.03 7.17 19.44
CA ASP A 32 4.51 6.30 20.52
C ASP A 32 5.92 5.75 20.23
N GLY A 33 6.23 5.49 18.95
CA GLY A 33 7.55 5.07 18.49
C GLY A 33 8.60 6.20 18.61
N ALA A 34 8.21 7.44 18.32
CA ALA A 34 9.09 8.61 18.47
C ALA A 34 9.37 8.94 19.93
N ASP A 35 8.37 8.86 20.80
CA ASP A 35 8.54 9.05 22.25
C ASP A 35 9.41 7.93 22.85
N ASN A 36 9.22 6.68 22.42
CA ASN A 36 10.11 5.58 22.82
C ASN A 36 11.56 5.77 22.35
N PHE A 37 11.77 6.30 21.14
CA PHE A 37 13.11 6.60 20.62
C PHE A 37 13.81 7.68 21.45
N VAL A 38 13.12 8.80 21.73
CA VAL A 38 13.65 9.90 22.55
C VAL A 38 13.95 9.43 23.97
N ASN A 39 13.09 8.59 24.56
CA ASN A 39 13.26 8.12 25.92
C ASN A 39 14.35 7.03 26.04
N THR A 40 14.48 6.15 25.04
CA THR A 40 15.56 5.16 24.94
C THR A 40 16.92 5.85 24.70
N GLY A 41 16.96 6.89 23.87
CA GLY A 41 18.18 7.67 23.60
C GLY A 41 18.72 8.44 24.80
N LYS A 42 17.89 8.64 25.85
CA LYS A 42 18.28 9.30 27.11
C LYS A 42 18.98 8.36 28.10
N GLY A 43 18.92 7.04 27.93
CA GLY A 43 19.46 6.10 28.89
C GLY A 43 19.90 4.77 28.27
N SER A 44 21.20 4.63 28.06
CA SER A 44 21.98 3.38 27.87
C SER A 44 22.50 3.08 26.46
N SER A 45 23.76 2.64 26.52
CA SER A 45 24.68 2.06 25.54
C SER A 45 24.05 1.25 24.40
N ASN A 46 24.36 1.71 23.18
CA ASN A 46 24.39 1.00 21.91
C ASN A 46 24.33 -0.53 21.96
N GLU A 47 23.13 -1.10 21.78
CA GLU A 47 23.01 -2.41 21.14
C GLU A 47 21.97 -2.30 20.02
N ILE A 48 22.39 -2.56 18.79
CA ILE A 48 21.51 -2.67 17.62
C ILE A 48 20.67 -3.93 17.82
N ASN A 49 19.48 -3.78 18.37
CA ASN A 49 18.57 -4.88 18.60
C ASN A 49 17.85 -5.24 17.29
N ALA A 50 18.25 -6.34 16.67
CA ALA A 50 17.68 -6.84 15.41
C ALA A 50 16.16 -7.02 15.46
N THR A 51 15.59 -7.34 16.63
CA THR A 51 14.15 -7.48 16.84
C THR A 51 13.42 -6.14 16.71
N LYS A 52 13.99 -5.06 17.25
CA LYS A 52 13.40 -3.71 17.11
C LYS A 52 13.53 -3.18 15.68
N LEU A 53 14.60 -3.58 14.97
CA LEU A 53 14.77 -3.24 13.56
C LEU A 53 13.74 -3.95 12.67
N LYS A 54 13.43 -5.22 13.00
CA LYS A 54 12.37 -6.00 12.36
C LYS A 54 10.99 -5.37 12.56
N GLU A 55 10.63 -5.00 13.79
CA GLU A 55 9.36 -4.32 14.08
C GLU A 55 9.23 -2.97 13.36
N GLY A 56 10.28 -2.14 13.38
CA GLY A 56 10.28 -0.87 12.65
C GLY A 56 10.13 -1.07 11.14
N SER A 57 10.82 -2.07 10.58
CA SER A 57 10.70 -2.41 9.15
C SER A 57 9.30 -2.92 8.80
N ASP A 58 8.69 -3.76 9.63
CA ASP A 58 7.34 -4.31 9.38
C ASP A 58 6.26 -3.20 9.50
N LEU A 59 6.42 -2.27 10.44
CA LEU A 59 5.52 -1.10 10.58
C LEU A 59 5.61 -0.17 9.35
N LEU A 60 6.82 0.18 8.92
CA LEU A 60 7.01 1.01 7.72
C LEU A 60 6.54 0.29 6.46
N PHE A 61 6.85 -1.00 6.34
CA PHE A 61 6.43 -1.82 5.21
C PHE A 61 4.91 -1.89 5.09
N ASN A 62 4.23 -2.25 6.17
CA ASN A 62 2.78 -2.44 6.15
C ASN A 62 2.03 -1.11 5.95
N SER A 63 2.51 -0.01 6.54
CA SER A 63 1.88 1.31 6.40
C SER A 63 2.01 1.86 4.97
N LEU A 64 3.22 1.86 4.38
CA LEU A 64 3.43 2.34 3.01
C LEU A 64 2.72 1.46 1.98
N LEU A 65 2.77 0.14 2.15
CA LEU A 65 2.09 -0.79 1.24
C LEU A 65 0.57 -0.57 1.26
N THR A 66 0.00 -0.33 2.44
CA THR A 66 -1.43 -0.04 2.60
C THR A 66 -1.82 1.22 1.85
N ILE A 67 -1.10 2.33 2.08
CA ILE A 67 -1.40 3.62 1.43
C ILE A 67 -1.22 3.52 -0.10
N GLY A 68 -0.14 2.87 -0.55
CA GLY A 68 0.13 2.66 -1.97
C GLY A 68 -0.94 1.80 -2.66
N THR A 69 -1.43 0.77 -1.97
CA THR A 69 -2.51 -0.10 -2.48
C THR A 69 -3.82 0.68 -2.62
N VAL A 70 -4.20 1.46 -1.62
CA VAL A 70 -5.42 2.29 -1.67
C VAL A 70 -5.36 3.27 -2.83
N ALA A 71 -4.23 3.97 -3.01
CA ALA A 71 -4.05 4.89 -4.13
C ALA A 71 -4.13 4.17 -5.49
N ALA A 72 -3.49 3.00 -5.62
CA ALA A 72 -3.55 2.20 -6.83
C ALA A 72 -4.99 1.79 -7.16
N VAL A 73 -5.77 1.33 -6.19
CA VAL A 73 -7.16 0.90 -6.37
C VAL A 73 -8.05 2.06 -6.81
N ILE A 74 -7.91 3.24 -6.22
CA ILE A 74 -8.69 4.44 -6.60
C ILE A 74 -8.41 4.83 -8.05
N VAL A 75 -7.13 4.93 -8.43
CA VAL A 75 -6.74 5.31 -9.80
C VAL A 75 -7.18 4.24 -10.81
N GLY A 76 -7.03 2.96 -10.47
CA GLY A 76 -7.47 1.84 -11.31
C GLY A 76 -8.98 1.83 -11.53
N ALA A 77 -9.76 2.15 -10.49
CA ALA A 77 -11.22 2.26 -10.60
C ALA A 77 -11.63 3.43 -11.51
N VAL A 78 -11.00 4.60 -11.36
CA VAL A 78 -11.28 5.77 -12.22
C VAL A 78 -10.96 5.46 -13.69
N LEU A 79 -9.81 4.85 -13.96
CA LEU A 79 -9.42 4.44 -15.32
C LEU A 79 -10.36 3.37 -15.88
N GLY A 80 -10.75 2.38 -15.07
CA GLY A 80 -11.66 1.31 -15.47
C GLY A 80 -13.07 1.82 -15.82
N ILE A 81 -13.60 2.76 -15.01
CA ILE A 81 -14.91 3.39 -15.29
C ILE A 81 -14.84 4.24 -16.56
N GLN A 82 -13.80 5.05 -16.73
CA GLN A 82 -13.61 5.85 -17.95
C GLN A 82 -13.47 4.95 -19.19
N PHE A 83 -12.81 3.81 -19.07
CA PHE A 83 -12.73 2.83 -20.17
C PHE A 83 -14.09 2.21 -20.49
N MET A 84 -14.94 1.98 -19.50
CA MET A 84 -16.25 1.33 -19.70
C MET A 84 -17.29 2.31 -20.29
N VAL A 85 -17.33 3.55 -19.79
CA VAL A 85 -18.36 4.56 -20.11
C VAL A 85 -17.93 5.53 -21.22
N GLY A 86 -16.62 5.68 -21.48
CA GLY A 86 -16.10 6.67 -22.43
C GLY A 86 -16.48 6.41 -23.89
N SER A 87 -16.42 7.44 -24.73
CA SER A 87 -16.56 7.31 -26.19
C SER A 87 -15.39 6.53 -26.81
N VAL A 88 -15.48 6.15 -28.09
CA VAL A 88 -14.41 5.41 -28.80
C VAL A 88 -13.05 6.11 -28.73
N GLU A 89 -13.01 7.44 -28.72
CA GLU A 89 -11.79 8.24 -28.57
C GLU A 89 -11.23 8.20 -27.14
N GLN A 90 -12.11 8.29 -26.13
CA GLN A 90 -11.70 8.22 -24.72
C GLN A 90 -11.18 6.83 -24.36
N LYS A 91 -11.80 5.77 -24.91
CA LYS A 91 -11.31 4.39 -24.75
C LYS A 91 -9.88 4.23 -25.28
N ALA A 92 -9.56 4.82 -26.43
CA ALA A 92 -8.21 4.77 -27.00
C ALA A 92 -7.18 5.46 -26.10
N LYS A 93 -7.50 6.67 -25.62
CA LYS A 93 -6.62 7.44 -24.73
C LYS A 93 -6.38 6.77 -23.37
N ILE A 94 -7.44 6.20 -22.79
CA ILE A 94 -7.34 5.45 -21.53
C ILE A 94 -6.50 4.19 -21.71
N LYS A 95 -6.65 3.47 -22.83
CA LYS A 95 -5.82 2.28 -23.13
C LYS A 95 -4.33 2.61 -23.16
N ASP A 96 -3.97 3.74 -23.75
CA ASP A 96 -2.56 4.16 -23.85
C ASP A 96 -2.02 4.63 -22.49
N SER A 97 -2.87 5.21 -21.63
CA SER A 97 -2.53 5.56 -20.24
C SER A 97 -2.56 4.37 -19.27
N LEU A 98 -3.22 3.27 -19.64
CA LEU A 98 -3.32 2.06 -18.81
C LEU A 98 -1.99 1.32 -18.74
N ILE A 99 -1.21 1.34 -19.82
CA ILE A 99 0.14 0.76 -19.88
C ILE A 99 1.07 1.34 -18.81
N PRO A 100 1.32 2.66 -18.75
CA PRO A 100 2.19 3.24 -17.72
C PRO A 100 1.62 3.05 -16.30
N TYR A 101 0.29 3.03 -16.13
CA TYR A 101 -0.33 2.72 -14.84
C TYR A 101 -0.01 1.29 -14.37
N VAL A 102 -0.20 0.28 -15.23
CA VAL A 102 0.10 -1.13 -14.90
C VAL A 102 1.58 -1.32 -14.62
N VAL A 103 2.46 -0.70 -15.41
CA VAL A 103 3.91 -0.72 -15.17
C VAL A 103 4.24 -0.10 -13.82
N GLY A 104 3.64 1.05 -13.47
CA GLY A 104 3.81 1.68 -12.15
C GLY A 104 3.37 0.77 -11.00
N CYS A 105 2.23 0.10 -11.14
CA CYS A 105 1.78 -0.88 -10.14
C CYS A 105 2.77 -2.05 -9.99
N ILE A 106 3.28 -2.61 -11.09
CA ILE A 106 4.26 -3.70 -11.04
C ILE A 106 5.56 -3.25 -10.37
N VAL A 107 6.04 -2.04 -10.64
CA VAL A 107 7.26 -1.51 -10.02
C VAL A 107 7.06 -1.33 -8.51
N ILE A 108 5.96 -0.71 -8.10
CA ILE A 108 5.68 -0.47 -6.68
C ILE A 108 5.48 -1.79 -5.93
N PHE A 109 4.58 -2.65 -6.40
CA PHE A 109 4.32 -3.95 -5.75
C PHE A 109 5.51 -4.90 -5.85
N GLY A 110 6.29 -4.84 -6.94
CA GLY A 110 7.52 -5.60 -7.11
C GLY A 110 8.59 -5.18 -6.10
N ALA A 111 8.84 -3.88 -5.96
CA ALA A 111 9.81 -3.37 -5.00
C ALA A 111 9.44 -3.73 -3.55
N PHE A 112 8.17 -3.54 -3.17
CA PHE A 112 7.67 -3.96 -1.85
C PHE A 112 7.75 -5.49 -1.69
N GLY A 113 7.39 -6.28 -2.70
CA GLY A 113 7.48 -7.74 -2.64
C GLY A 113 8.91 -8.23 -2.39
N ILE A 114 9.89 -7.68 -3.11
CA ILE A 114 11.31 -8.03 -2.97
C ILE A 114 11.83 -7.63 -1.58
N TRP A 115 11.52 -6.41 -1.12
CA TRP A 115 11.95 -5.95 0.20
C TRP A 115 11.45 -6.86 1.32
N LYS A 116 10.16 -7.23 1.30
CA LYS A 116 9.58 -8.16 2.28
C LYS A 116 10.28 -9.52 2.27
N LEU A 117 10.52 -10.06 1.07
CA LEU A 117 11.16 -11.36 0.90
C LEU A 117 12.57 -11.37 1.50
N VAL A 118 13.35 -10.31 1.27
CA VAL A 118 14.70 -10.17 1.85
C VAL A 118 14.65 -10.13 3.37
N ILE A 119 13.77 -9.33 3.96
CA ILE A 119 13.59 -9.22 5.43
C ILE A 119 13.08 -10.54 6.04
N THR A 120 12.26 -11.31 5.32
CA THR A 120 11.81 -12.62 5.77
C THR A 120 12.96 -13.62 5.79
N ILE A 121 13.79 -13.66 4.74
CA ILE A 121 14.95 -14.58 4.67
C ILE A 121 15.98 -14.23 5.75
N LEU A 122 16.34 -12.96 5.90
CA LEU A 122 17.32 -12.49 6.90
C LEU A 122 16.90 -12.77 8.34
N ASN A 123 15.61 -12.87 8.63
CA ASN A 123 15.10 -13.09 9.97
C ASN A 123 14.79 -14.57 10.26
N ASN A 124 14.98 -15.45 9.26
CA ASN A 124 14.80 -16.90 9.38
C ASN A 124 16.14 -17.65 9.19
N ALA A 125 17.24 -16.90 9.05
CA ALA A 125 18.62 -17.37 9.03
C ALA A 125 19.31 -16.96 10.34
#